data_AF-A0A4Y9IY66-F1
#
_entry.id   AF-A0A4Y9IY66-F1
#
_cell.length_a   1.000
_cell.length_b   1.000
_cell.length_c   1.000
_cell.angle_alpha   90.00
_cell.angle_beta   90.00
_cell.angle_gamma   90.00
#
_symmetry.space_group_name_H-M   'P 1'
#
loop_
_entity.id
_entity.type
_entity.pdbx_description
1 polymer ?
#
loop_
_entity_poly.entity_id
_entity_poly.type
_entity_poly.pdbx_seq_one_letter_code
_entity_poly.pdbx_strand_id
1 'polypeptide(L)'
;MKKRVHCPFFLAAVFMLMLSPLSAATVADYAFTGDLSVTALGLPDGTTAIGEGAYAGTGVKTADIPQGLTKIGQYAFADCHHLIRAAIPEGVTVIPKGLFRGCKSLREVELPSSLESIEADAFAATAIEDIDLSHCKKLRHIGDRCFASCDRLGKIYLPASVDSIGDAALFGCATLTEIDLPESLHSIGDFSLACTAGVTGIKLPSPLSYIGSGAMEGMTRLSRIDATGVDDVPRLGENVWHGLPQQDIRLIVSPDFSERFMSSPQWRDFNITLATEASAALPVTAQIKSVTVYRVSEIDIIVTVYDDGSRRVEKILNIK
;
A
#
# COMPACT_ATOMS: atom_id res chain seq x y z
N MET A 1 -29.41 -32.45 -16.02
CA MET A 1 -30.23 -31.32 -16.50
C MET A 1 -31.20 -30.90 -15.38
N LYS A 2 -30.77 -30.00 -14.49
CA LYS A 2 -31.67 -29.31 -13.55
C LYS A 2 -31.83 -27.88 -14.07
N LYS A 3 -33.07 -27.51 -14.40
CA LYS A 3 -33.44 -26.22 -14.99
C LYS A 3 -32.98 -25.09 -14.07
N ARG A 4 -32.15 -24.18 -14.59
CA ARG A 4 -31.94 -22.85 -14.00
C ARG A 4 -33.27 -22.12 -14.07
N VAL A 5 -33.92 -21.98 -12.92
CA VAL A 5 -35.08 -21.09 -12.79
C VAL A 5 -34.50 -19.67 -12.82
N HIS A 6 -34.72 -18.97 -13.93
CA HIS A 6 -34.68 -17.51 -13.96
C HIS A 6 -35.80 -17.01 -13.03
N CYS A 7 -35.47 -16.85 -11.76
CA CYS A 7 -36.30 -16.09 -10.83
C CYS A 7 -35.82 -14.63 -10.91
N PRO A 8 -36.70 -13.62 -10.87
CA PRO A 8 -36.29 -12.22 -10.81
C PRO A 8 -35.76 -11.95 -9.39
N PHE A 9 -34.53 -12.39 -9.11
CA PHE A 9 -33.95 -12.47 -7.77
C PHE A 9 -33.65 -11.11 -7.13
N PHE A 10 -33.66 -10.01 -7.90
CA PHE A 10 -33.42 -8.68 -7.35
C PHE A 10 -34.52 -8.26 -6.36
N LEU A 11 -35.78 -8.63 -6.58
CA LEU A 11 -36.83 -8.41 -5.59
C LEU A 11 -36.74 -9.43 -4.44
N ALA A 12 -36.41 -10.70 -4.70
CA ALA A 12 -36.42 -11.75 -3.69
C ALA A 12 -35.28 -11.60 -2.65
N ALA A 13 -34.12 -11.10 -3.05
CA ALA A 13 -33.01 -10.89 -2.11
C ALA A 13 -33.20 -9.65 -1.23
N VAL A 14 -33.75 -8.57 -1.80
CA VAL A 14 -34.24 -7.43 -1.00
C VAL A 14 -35.40 -7.88 -0.10
N PHE A 15 -36.26 -8.79 -0.55
CA PHE A 15 -37.38 -9.32 0.25
C PHE A 15 -36.94 -10.28 1.37
N MET A 16 -35.84 -11.04 1.19
CA MET A 16 -35.25 -11.84 2.27
C MET A 16 -34.62 -10.98 3.37
N LEU A 17 -34.05 -9.82 3.03
CA LEU A 17 -33.53 -8.85 4.00
C LEU A 17 -34.65 -8.16 4.82
N MET A 18 -35.88 -8.13 4.31
CA MET A 18 -37.03 -7.40 4.90
C MET A 18 -37.87 -8.22 5.90
N LEU A 19 -37.55 -9.50 6.16
CA LEU A 19 -38.44 -10.39 6.94
C LEU A 19 -38.04 -10.65 8.40
N SER A 20 -36.99 -10.03 8.95
CA SER A 20 -36.67 -10.14 10.38
C SER A 20 -36.82 -8.80 11.10
N PRO A 21 -37.90 -8.56 11.86
CA PRO A 21 -37.96 -7.39 12.72
C PRO A 21 -37.01 -7.60 13.91
N LEU A 22 -36.24 -6.54 14.22
CA LEU A 22 -35.57 -6.30 15.51
C LEU A 22 -34.18 -6.92 15.81
N SER A 23 -33.42 -7.31 14.79
CA SER A 23 -31.99 -7.64 14.94
C SER A 23 -31.21 -6.90 13.86
N ALA A 24 -30.07 -6.31 14.22
CA ALA A 24 -29.20 -5.54 13.33
C ALA A 24 -29.04 -6.22 11.96
N ALA A 25 -29.44 -5.52 10.89
CA ALA A 25 -29.53 -6.15 9.57
C ALA A 25 -28.11 -6.53 9.13
N THR A 26 -27.89 -7.83 8.94
CA THR A 26 -26.61 -8.38 8.48
C THR A 26 -26.85 -9.01 7.14
N VAL A 27 -26.07 -8.65 6.13
CA VAL A 27 -26.02 -9.42 4.89
C VAL A 27 -25.34 -10.74 5.21
N ALA A 28 -26.04 -11.87 5.02
CA ALA A 28 -25.52 -13.18 5.39
C ALA A 28 -24.24 -13.55 4.61
N ASP A 29 -23.45 -14.45 5.19
CA ASP A 29 -22.29 -15.02 4.53
C ASP A 29 -22.70 -15.63 3.18
N TYR A 30 -21.92 -15.33 2.14
CA TYR A 30 -22.09 -15.79 0.77
C TYR A 30 -23.45 -15.48 0.12
N ALA A 31 -24.21 -14.49 0.63
CA ALA A 31 -25.58 -14.21 0.20
C ALA A 31 -25.75 -14.01 -1.32
N PHE A 32 -24.78 -13.38 -1.97
CA PHE A 32 -24.80 -13.05 -3.41
C PHE A 32 -23.62 -13.64 -4.18
N THR A 33 -22.86 -14.58 -3.60
CA THR A 33 -21.62 -15.05 -4.21
C THR A 33 -21.82 -15.55 -5.65
N GLY A 34 -21.05 -15.00 -6.59
CA GLY A 34 -21.05 -15.34 -8.01
C GLY A 34 -22.28 -14.85 -8.79
N ASP A 35 -23.20 -14.12 -8.17
CA ASP A 35 -24.37 -13.56 -8.86
C ASP A 35 -24.00 -12.28 -9.62
N LEU A 36 -23.67 -12.44 -10.90
CA LEU A 36 -23.33 -11.33 -11.80
C LEU A 36 -24.51 -10.37 -12.06
N SER A 37 -25.74 -10.74 -11.71
CA SER A 37 -26.89 -9.83 -11.83
C SER A 37 -26.94 -8.77 -10.72
N VAL A 38 -26.26 -9.03 -9.59
CA VAL A 38 -26.10 -8.07 -8.50
C VAL A 38 -25.07 -7.02 -8.92
N THR A 39 -25.55 -5.84 -9.31
CA THR A 39 -24.72 -4.73 -9.84
C THR A 39 -24.61 -3.52 -8.91
N ALA A 40 -25.31 -3.57 -7.77
CA ALA A 40 -25.26 -2.60 -6.69
C ALA A 40 -25.44 -3.33 -5.35
N LEU A 41 -24.93 -2.77 -4.25
CA LEU A 41 -24.99 -3.43 -2.94
C LEU A 41 -26.42 -3.65 -2.45
N GLY A 42 -27.29 -2.65 -2.57
CA GLY A 42 -28.69 -2.74 -2.11
C GLY A 42 -28.80 -2.97 -0.59
N LEU A 43 -28.00 -2.28 0.22
CA LEU A 43 -28.00 -2.42 1.68
C LEU A 43 -29.24 -1.72 2.29
N PRO A 44 -30.07 -2.42 3.08
CA PRO A 44 -31.16 -1.80 3.82
C PRO A 44 -30.68 -0.78 4.88
N ASP A 45 -31.53 0.17 5.22
CA ASP A 45 -31.28 1.08 6.35
C ASP A 45 -31.08 0.29 7.65
N GLY A 46 -30.06 0.66 8.41
CA GLY A 46 -29.70 -0.05 9.65
C GLY A 46 -28.92 -1.35 9.42
N THR A 47 -28.39 -1.59 8.22
CA THR A 47 -27.40 -2.65 8.00
C THR A 47 -26.14 -2.37 8.80
N THR A 48 -25.79 -3.27 9.72
CA THR A 48 -24.63 -3.12 10.60
C THR A 48 -23.46 -4.03 10.22
N ALA A 49 -23.69 -5.03 9.37
CA ALA A 49 -22.65 -5.98 8.98
C ALA A 49 -22.85 -6.57 7.58
N ILE A 50 -21.73 -6.86 6.93
CA ILE A 50 -21.66 -7.66 5.70
C ILE A 50 -20.93 -8.95 6.02
N GLY A 51 -21.53 -10.09 5.68
CA GLY A 51 -20.99 -11.43 5.91
C GLY A 51 -19.78 -11.76 5.04
N GLU A 52 -19.13 -12.86 5.38
CA GLU A 52 -18.00 -13.41 4.62
C GLU A 52 -18.42 -13.72 3.18
N GLY A 53 -17.63 -13.29 2.20
CA GLY A 53 -17.88 -13.58 0.79
C GLY A 53 -19.22 -13.08 0.24
N ALA A 54 -19.95 -12.24 0.98
CA ALA A 54 -21.35 -11.92 0.69
C ALA A 54 -21.58 -11.41 -0.73
N TYR A 55 -20.67 -10.60 -1.27
CA TYR A 55 -20.71 -10.07 -2.64
C TYR A 55 -19.58 -10.62 -3.53
N ALA A 56 -18.87 -11.66 -3.10
CA ALA A 56 -17.74 -12.18 -3.85
C ALA A 56 -18.15 -12.63 -5.27
N GLY A 57 -17.43 -12.21 -6.30
CA GLY A 57 -17.72 -12.56 -7.69
C GLY A 57 -19.01 -11.95 -8.26
N THR A 58 -19.57 -10.91 -7.64
CA THR A 58 -20.76 -10.21 -8.15
C THR A 58 -20.40 -9.18 -9.23
N GLY A 59 -21.44 -8.61 -9.87
CA GLY A 59 -21.33 -7.54 -10.86
C GLY A 59 -21.28 -6.12 -10.28
N VAL A 60 -21.09 -5.97 -8.96
CA VAL A 60 -21.11 -4.66 -8.29
C VAL A 60 -20.05 -3.72 -8.87
N LYS A 61 -20.45 -2.47 -9.13
CA LYS A 61 -19.56 -1.45 -9.70
C LYS A 61 -18.99 -0.50 -8.67
N THR A 62 -19.71 -0.29 -7.58
CA THR A 62 -19.30 0.56 -6.46
C THR A 62 -19.58 -0.17 -5.16
N ALA A 63 -18.69 0.00 -4.19
CA ALA A 63 -18.86 -0.48 -2.83
C ALA A 63 -18.84 0.72 -1.88
N ASP A 64 -19.91 1.52 -1.92
CA ASP A 64 -20.10 2.68 -1.06
C ASP A 64 -20.71 2.17 0.26
N ILE A 65 -19.87 1.78 1.21
CA ILE A 65 -20.30 1.12 2.45
C ILE A 65 -20.83 2.19 3.43
N PRO A 66 -22.08 2.06 3.95
CA PRO A 66 -22.73 3.12 4.72
C PRO A 66 -22.09 3.32 6.10
N GLN A 67 -22.19 4.55 6.60
CA GLN A 67 -21.80 4.90 7.96
C GLN A 67 -22.54 4.05 8.99
N GLY A 68 -21.86 3.69 10.08
CA GLY A 68 -22.43 2.83 11.13
C GLY A 68 -22.32 1.32 10.85
N LEU A 69 -21.79 0.92 9.69
CA LEU A 69 -21.44 -0.48 9.44
C LEU A 69 -20.15 -0.83 10.18
N THR A 70 -20.23 -1.70 11.19
CA THR A 70 -19.11 -1.98 12.10
C THR A 70 -18.37 -3.26 11.77
N LYS A 71 -18.89 -4.12 10.89
CA LYS A 71 -18.29 -5.42 10.58
C LYS A 71 -18.39 -5.77 9.10
N ILE A 72 -17.24 -6.02 8.48
CA ILE A 72 -17.13 -6.53 7.11
C ILE A 72 -16.45 -7.89 7.17
N GLY A 73 -17.06 -8.91 6.57
CA GLY A 73 -16.54 -10.26 6.53
C GLY A 73 -15.33 -10.39 5.60
N GLN A 74 -14.57 -11.46 5.79
CA GLN A 74 -13.46 -11.79 4.90
C GLN A 74 -13.97 -12.01 3.47
N TYR A 75 -13.17 -11.66 2.48
CA TYR A 75 -13.49 -11.86 1.07
C TYR A 75 -14.83 -11.23 0.61
N ALA A 76 -15.43 -10.31 1.37
CA ALA A 76 -16.80 -9.85 1.11
C ALA A 76 -17.01 -9.31 -0.30
N PHE A 77 -15.98 -8.71 -0.92
CA PHE A 77 -16.00 -8.21 -2.30
C PHE A 77 -14.94 -8.89 -3.20
N ALA A 78 -14.40 -10.05 -2.81
CA ALA A 78 -13.39 -10.74 -3.62
C ALA A 78 -13.90 -11.03 -5.04
N ASP A 79 -13.03 -10.94 -6.04
CA ASP A 79 -13.29 -11.21 -7.46
C ASP A 79 -14.47 -10.41 -8.07
N CYS A 80 -14.86 -9.27 -7.48
CA CYS A 80 -15.78 -8.32 -8.09
C CYS A 80 -15.08 -7.59 -9.26
N HIS A 81 -14.95 -8.27 -10.40
CA HIS A 81 -14.17 -7.78 -11.55
C HIS A 81 -14.68 -6.46 -12.14
N HIS A 82 -15.90 -6.03 -11.82
CA HIS A 82 -16.50 -4.77 -12.27
C HIS A 82 -16.48 -3.66 -11.22
N LEU A 83 -15.99 -3.94 -10.00
CA LEU A 83 -15.88 -2.95 -8.93
C LEU A 83 -14.81 -1.93 -9.30
N ILE A 84 -15.17 -0.66 -9.40
CA ILE A 84 -14.27 0.44 -9.82
C ILE A 84 -13.82 1.27 -8.62
N ARG A 85 -14.73 1.50 -7.67
CA ARG A 85 -14.48 2.29 -6.47
C ARG A 85 -15.03 1.60 -5.22
N ALA A 86 -14.37 1.82 -4.10
CA ALA A 86 -14.86 1.42 -2.78
C ALA A 86 -14.62 2.55 -1.77
N ALA A 87 -15.59 2.78 -0.89
CA ALA A 87 -15.44 3.69 0.24
C ALA A 87 -15.72 2.92 1.53
N ILE A 88 -14.70 2.82 2.38
CA ILE A 88 -14.78 2.18 3.69
C ILE A 88 -15.11 3.26 4.74
N PRO A 89 -16.19 3.10 5.53
CA PRO A 89 -16.64 4.15 6.43
C PRO A 89 -15.72 4.34 7.64
N GLU A 90 -15.73 5.56 8.18
CA GLU A 90 -15.09 5.88 9.45
C GLU A 90 -15.61 4.98 10.58
N GLY A 91 -14.70 4.64 11.50
CA GLY A 91 -14.96 3.69 12.58
C GLY A 91 -14.60 2.25 12.26
N VAL A 92 -14.37 1.89 10.98
CA VAL A 92 -13.74 0.61 10.64
C VAL A 92 -12.26 0.66 11.03
N THR A 93 -11.84 -0.28 11.89
CA THR A 93 -10.45 -0.37 12.39
C THR A 93 -9.63 -1.44 11.67
N VAL A 94 -10.27 -2.39 10.99
CA VAL A 94 -9.60 -3.50 10.30
C VAL A 94 -10.17 -3.68 8.91
N ILE A 95 -9.32 -3.67 7.88
CA ILE A 95 -9.67 -4.18 6.55
C ILE A 95 -9.48 -5.70 6.59
N PRO A 96 -10.55 -6.51 6.46
CA PRO A 96 -10.48 -7.96 6.64
C PRO A 96 -9.75 -8.65 5.49
N LYS A 97 -9.33 -9.88 5.75
CA LYS A 97 -8.61 -10.74 4.81
C LYS A 97 -9.31 -10.80 3.46
N GLY A 98 -8.56 -10.51 2.40
CA GLY A 98 -9.01 -10.65 1.03
C GLY A 98 -10.20 -9.79 0.62
N LEU A 99 -10.52 -8.72 1.35
CA LEU A 99 -11.74 -7.93 1.15
C LEU A 99 -12.03 -7.62 -0.33
N PHE A 100 -11.03 -7.12 -1.05
CA PHE A 100 -11.09 -6.75 -2.46
C PHE A 100 -10.15 -7.58 -3.35
N ARG A 101 -9.72 -8.76 -2.87
CA ARG A 101 -8.82 -9.64 -3.62
C ARG A 101 -9.38 -9.88 -5.03
N GLY A 102 -8.56 -9.71 -6.06
CA GLY A 102 -8.95 -9.99 -7.45
C GLY A 102 -9.91 -8.97 -8.06
N CYS A 103 -10.20 -7.83 -7.42
CA CYS A 103 -10.99 -6.75 -8.02
C CYS A 103 -10.19 -6.01 -9.10
N LYS A 104 -10.09 -6.62 -10.29
CA LYS A 104 -9.25 -6.15 -11.41
C LYS A 104 -9.64 -4.81 -12.03
N SER A 105 -10.77 -4.23 -11.62
CA SER A 105 -11.18 -2.89 -12.04
C SER A 105 -11.11 -1.85 -10.92
N LEU A 106 -10.79 -2.26 -9.68
CA LEU A 106 -10.80 -1.38 -8.52
C LEU A 106 -9.61 -0.44 -8.60
N ARG A 107 -9.88 0.86 -8.72
CA ARG A 107 -8.88 1.92 -8.88
C ARG A 107 -8.86 2.88 -7.71
N GLU A 108 -10.03 3.17 -7.15
CA GLU A 108 -10.22 4.20 -6.13
C GLU A 108 -10.70 3.53 -4.84
N VAL A 109 -9.94 3.70 -3.76
CA VAL A 109 -10.31 3.22 -2.43
C VAL A 109 -10.19 4.36 -1.44
N GLU A 110 -11.31 4.74 -0.83
CA GLU A 110 -11.31 5.65 0.31
C GLU A 110 -11.23 4.83 1.61
N LEU A 111 -10.20 5.09 2.42
CA LEU A 111 -9.93 4.39 3.67
C LEU A 111 -10.11 5.31 4.88
N PRO A 112 -10.63 4.78 6.00
CA PRO A 112 -10.92 5.59 7.17
C PRO A 112 -9.65 5.94 7.95
N SER A 113 -9.64 7.11 8.58
CA SER A 113 -8.54 7.53 9.46
C SER A 113 -8.38 6.66 10.71
N SER A 114 -9.44 5.95 11.10
CA SER A 114 -9.48 5.04 12.25
C SER A 114 -8.77 3.70 12.03
N LEU A 115 -8.21 3.45 10.85
CA LEU A 115 -7.65 2.15 10.50
C LEU A 115 -6.42 1.79 11.34
N GLU A 116 -6.40 0.55 11.86
CA GLU A 116 -5.36 -0.01 12.73
C GLU A 116 -4.62 -1.18 12.06
N SER A 117 -5.32 -1.99 11.25
CA SER A 117 -4.74 -3.12 10.51
C SER A 117 -5.34 -3.26 9.10
N ILE A 118 -4.50 -3.70 8.16
CA ILE A 118 -4.95 -4.23 6.86
C ILE A 118 -4.50 -5.68 6.79
N GLU A 119 -5.45 -6.60 6.73
CA GLU A 119 -5.18 -8.04 6.78
C GLU A 119 -4.69 -8.61 5.45
N ALA A 120 -4.29 -9.89 5.49
CA ALA A 120 -3.71 -10.57 4.35
C ALA A 120 -4.59 -10.55 3.09
N ASP A 121 -3.94 -10.41 1.93
CA ASP A 121 -4.55 -10.43 0.60
C ASP A 121 -5.63 -9.34 0.35
N ALA A 122 -5.82 -8.37 1.25
CA ALA A 122 -6.95 -7.43 1.23
C ALA A 122 -7.17 -6.70 -0.11
N PHE A 123 -6.08 -6.30 -0.77
CA PHE A 123 -6.07 -5.61 -2.06
C PHE A 123 -5.27 -6.38 -3.13
N ALA A 124 -5.00 -7.67 -2.92
CA ALA A 124 -4.20 -8.46 -3.85
C ALA A 124 -4.84 -8.51 -5.24
N ALA A 125 -4.04 -8.36 -6.29
CA ALA A 125 -4.46 -8.38 -7.70
C ALA A 125 -5.58 -7.36 -8.03
N THR A 126 -5.52 -6.17 -7.42
CA THR A 126 -6.38 -5.03 -7.76
C THR A 126 -5.72 -4.13 -8.81
N ALA A 127 -6.48 -3.19 -9.35
CA ALA A 127 -6.02 -2.21 -10.33
C ALA A 127 -5.79 -0.81 -9.73
N ILE A 128 -5.53 -0.75 -8.42
CA ILE A 128 -5.30 0.50 -7.69
C ILE A 128 -4.05 1.16 -8.27
N GLU A 129 -4.17 2.44 -8.61
CA GLU A 129 -3.08 3.21 -9.24
C GLU A 129 -2.23 3.94 -8.19
N ASP A 130 -2.89 4.51 -7.17
CA ASP A 130 -2.25 5.14 -6.02
C ASP A 130 -3.03 4.80 -4.75
N ILE A 131 -2.33 4.64 -3.62
CA ILE A 131 -2.98 4.50 -2.32
C ILE A 131 -2.32 5.39 -1.27
N ASP A 132 -3.11 6.29 -0.69
CA ASP A 132 -2.69 7.16 0.39
C ASP A 132 -3.19 6.59 1.73
N LEU A 133 -2.25 6.12 2.56
CA LEU A 133 -2.49 5.67 3.92
C LEU A 133 -1.89 6.66 4.94
N SER A 134 -1.37 7.81 4.49
CA SER A 134 -0.65 8.75 5.34
C SER A 134 -1.53 9.36 6.43
N HIS A 135 -2.85 9.43 6.22
CA HIS A 135 -3.83 9.88 7.21
C HIS A 135 -4.22 8.81 8.24
N CYS A 136 -3.92 7.54 8.01
CA CYS A 136 -4.23 6.42 8.90
C CYS A 136 -3.21 6.33 10.06
N LYS A 137 -3.19 7.32 10.96
CA LYS A 137 -2.15 7.47 12.00
C LYS A 137 -2.10 6.34 13.05
N LYS A 138 -3.10 5.48 13.08
CA LYS A 138 -3.16 4.31 13.98
C LYS A 138 -2.79 3.00 13.28
N LEU A 139 -2.54 3.02 11.97
CA LEU A 139 -2.23 1.83 11.20
C LEU A 139 -0.86 1.30 11.62
N ARG A 140 -0.82 0.07 12.14
CA ARG A 140 0.42 -0.58 12.62
C ARG A 140 0.90 -1.65 11.63
N HIS A 141 -0.04 -2.42 11.07
CA HIS A 141 0.27 -3.66 10.38
C HIS A 141 -0.26 -3.66 8.95
N ILE A 142 0.64 -3.96 8.00
CA ILE A 142 0.30 -4.30 6.61
C ILE A 142 0.47 -5.81 6.46
N GLY A 143 -0.62 -6.55 6.25
CA GLY A 143 -0.64 -8.00 6.23
C GLY A 143 -0.03 -8.64 4.99
N ASP A 144 0.15 -9.95 5.05
CA ASP A 144 0.77 -10.74 3.98
C ASP A 144 0.03 -10.58 2.65
N ARG A 145 0.78 -10.40 1.56
CA ARG A 145 0.24 -10.25 0.20
C ARG A 145 -0.81 -9.14 0.05
N CYS A 146 -0.90 -8.20 0.99
CA CYS A 146 -1.94 -7.18 1.03
C CYS A 146 -2.15 -6.47 -0.31
N PHE A 147 -1.06 -6.07 -0.96
CA PHE A 147 -1.02 -5.42 -2.28
C PHE A 147 -0.31 -6.28 -3.34
N ALA A 148 -0.18 -7.60 -3.14
CA ALA A 148 0.51 -8.47 -4.09
C ALA A 148 -0.14 -8.40 -5.49
N SER A 149 0.69 -8.29 -6.53
CA SER A 149 0.30 -8.21 -7.94
C SER A 149 -0.65 -7.06 -8.26
N CYS A 150 -0.53 -5.93 -7.55
CA CYS A 150 -1.16 -4.68 -7.97
C CYS A 150 -0.33 -4.06 -9.10
N ASP A 151 -0.47 -4.60 -10.31
CA ASP A 151 0.38 -4.27 -11.46
C ASP A 151 0.26 -2.80 -11.92
N ARG A 152 -0.71 -2.04 -11.39
CA ARG A 152 -0.92 -0.62 -11.67
C ARG A 152 -0.50 0.31 -10.55
N LEU A 153 -0.12 -0.21 -9.39
CA LEU A 153 0.21 0.59 -8.22
C LEU A 153 1.52 1.33 -8.46
N GLY A 154 1.41 2.63 -8.77
CA GLY A 154 2.53 3.52 -9.02
C GLY A 154 3.10 4.14 -7.74
N LYS A 155 2.25 4.41 -6.74
CA LYS A 155 2.65 4.99 -5.45
C LYS A 155 1.86 4.43 -4.28
N ILE A 156 2.55 4.32 -3.14
CA ILE A 156 1.95 4.00 -1.84
C ILE A 156 2.53 4.94 -0.78
N TYR A 157 1.67 5.62 -0.03
CA TYR A 157 2.08 6.50 1.07
C TYR A 157 1.75 5.83 2.40
N LEU A 158 2.74 5.22 3.04
CA LEU A 158 2.56 4.56 4.33
C LEU A 158 2.63 5.58 5.49
N PRO A 159 1.81 5.46 6.55
CA PRO A 159 1.93 6.33 7.72
C PRO A 159 3.12 5.91 8.58
N ALA A 160 3.73 6.89 9.27
CA ALA A 160 4.89 6.67 10.14
C ALA A 160 4.65 5.67 11.29
N SER A 161 3.39 5.36 11.60
CA SER A 161 2.97 4.43 12.65
C SER A 161 3.14 2.95 12.30
N VAL A 162 3.30 2.61 11.02
CA VAL A 162 3.45 1.23 10.56
C VAL A 162 4.78 0.68 11.08
N ASP A 163 4.71 -0.44 11.80
CA ASP A 163 5.87 -1.07 12.43
C ASP A 163 6.27 -2.41 11.77
N SER A 164 5.38 -2.99 10.96
CA SER A 164 5.62 -4.25 10.25
C SER A 164 4.96 -4.27 8.88
N ILE A 165 5.71 -4.74 7.87
CA ILE A 165 5.19 -5.10 6.55
C ILE A 165 5.33 -6.61 6.37
N GLY A 166 4.20 -7.28 6.13
CA GLY A 166 4.12 -8.75 6.05
C GLY A 166 4.70 -9.36 4.78
N ASP A 167 4.62 -10.69 4.71
CA ASP A 167 5.24 -11.47 3.65
C ASP A 167 4.57 -11.19 2.29
N ALA A 168 5.37 -10.95 1.27
CA ALA A 168 4.94 -10.66 -0.10
C ALA A 168 3.94 -9.49 -0.19
N ALA A 169 3.91 -8.57 0.79
CA ALA A 169 2.91 -7.51 0.89
C ALA A 169 2.78 -6.64 -0.37
N LEU A 170 3.88 -6.33 -1.06
CA LEU A 170 3.93 -5.57 -2.32
C LEU A 170 4.55 -6.39 -3.46
N PHE A 171 4.55 -7.73 -3.34
CA PHE A 171 5.14 -8.63 -4.33
C PHE A 171 4.58 -8.35 -5.73
N GLY A 172 5.45 -8.15 -6.71
CA GLY A 172 5.06 -7.98 -8.11
C GLY A 172 4.36 -6.65 -8.43
N CYS A 173 4.42 -5.64 -7.57
CA CYS A 173 3.98 -4.28 -7.93
C CYS A 173 4.97 -3.62 -8.90
N ALA A 174 5.00 -4.09 -10.15
CA ALA A 174 6.05 -3.77 -11.12
C ALA A 174 6.08 -2.29 -11.56
N THR A 175 4.97 -1.57 -11.39
CA THR A 175 4.83 -0.15 -11.73
C THR A 175 5.19 0.79 -10.59
N LEU A 176 5.40 0.28 -9.37
CA LEU A 176 5.73 1.09 -8.20
C LEU A 176 7.10 1.74 -8.41
N THR A 177 7.16 3.08 -8.44
CA THR A 177 8.42 3.82 -8.69
C THR A 177 9.06 4.39 -7.43
N GLU A 178 8.28 4.58 -6.38
CA GLU A 178 8.72 5.20 -5.14
C GLU A 178 8.03 4.53 -3.95
N ILE A 179 8.80 4.30 -2.88
CA ILE A 179 8.28 3.83 -1.60
C ILE A 179 9.10 4.46 -0.47
N ASP A 180 8.41 5.21 0.39
CA ASP A 180 8.97 5.68 1.65
C ASP A 180 8.68 4.63 2.73
N LEU A 181 9.74 4.08 3.31
CA LEU A 181 9.62 3.16 4.43
C LEU A 181 9.27 3.93 5.72
N PRO A 182 8.26 3.50 6.50
CA PRO A 182 7.84 4.17 7.73
C PRO A 182 8.95 4.30 8.76
N GLU A 183 8.97 5.42 9.49
CA GLU A 183 9.99 5.66 10.53
C GLU A 183 9.93 4.66 11.70
N SER A 184 8.76 4.05 11.96
CA SER A 184 8.59 3.02 13.00
C SER A 184 8.83 1.59 12.50
N LEU A 185 9.24 1.39 11.25
CA LEU A 185 9.32 0.06 10.64
C LEU A 185 10.47 -0.78 11.22
N HIS A 186 10.14 -1.90 11.88
CA HIS A 186 11.14 -2.79 12.51
C HIS A 186 11.56 -3.96 11.62
N SER A 187 10.64 -4.43 10.76
CA SER A 187 10.87 -5.61 9.91
C SER A 187 10.12 -5.54 8.58
N ILE A 188 10.76 -6.05 7.55
CA ILE A 188 10.18 -6.30 6.22
C ILE A 188 10.08 -7.82 6.04
N GLY A 189 8.89 -8.32 5.70
CA GLY A 189 8.63 -9.75 5.49
C GLY A 189 9.28 -10.34 4.24
N ASP A 190 9.22 -11.67 4.14
CA ASP A 190 9.78 -12.43 3.03
C ASP A 190 9.12 -12.03 1.71
N PHE A 191 9.89 -11.82 0.65
CA PHE A 191 9.43 -11.38 -0.67
C PHE A 191 8.60 -10.08 -0.69
N SER A 192 8.59 -9.30 0.41
CA SER A 192 7.66 -8.17 0.57
C SER A 192 7.71 -7.14 -0.55
N LEU A 193 8.91 -6.79 -1.05
CA LEU A 193 9.15 -5.85 -2.15
C LEU A 193 9.73 -6.57 -3.37
N ALA A 194 9.61 -7.90 -3.44
CA ALA A 194 10.14 -8.62 -4.58
C ALA A 194 9.39 -8.25 -5.86
N CYS A 195 10.13 -8.15 -6.96
CA CYS A 195 9.62 -7.76 -8.27
C CYS A 195 8.97 -6.37 -8.33
N THR A 196 9.24 -5.45 -7.39
CA THR A 196 8.90 -4.02 -7.53
C THR A 196 9.91 -3.33 -8.46
N ALA A 197 9.84 -3.67 -9.75
CA ALA A 197 10.85 -3.33 -10.75
C ALA A 197 10.98 -1.83 -11.06
N GLY A 198 10.02 -1.00 -10.64
CA GLY A 198 10.04 0.45 -10.88
C GLY A 198 10.88 1.26 -9.89
N VAL A 199 11.11 0.75 -8.67
CA VAL A 199 11.74 1.48 -7.57
C VAL A 199 13.23 1.71 -7.84
N THR A 200 13.66 2.97 -7.82
CA THR A 200 15.04 3.36 -8.13
C THR A 200 15.91 3.56 -6.89
N GLY A 201 15.32 3.86 -5.74
CA GLY A 201 16.04 4.04 -4.50
C GLY A 201 15.19 3.80 -3.26
N ILE A 202 15.83 3.34 -2.19
CA ILE A 202 15.19 3.08 -0.90
C ILE A 202 16.00 3.75 0.21
N LYS A 203 15.31 4.37 1.17
CA LYS A 203 15.87 4.82 2.44
C LYS A 203 15.45 3.86 3.54
N LEU A 204 16.43 3.33 4.29
CA LEU A 204 16.17 2.44 5.42
C LEU A 204 15.90 3.28 6.69
N PRO A 205 14.81 3.00 7.43
CA PRO A 205 14.49 3.71 8.67
C PRO A 205 15.33 3.17 9.84
N SER A 206 15.45 3.96 10.92
CA SER A 206 16.37 3.67 12.03
C SER A 206 16.11 2.35 12.77
N PRO A 207 14.86 1.99 13.13
CA PRO A 207 14.59 0.79 13.90
C PRO A 207 14.59 -0.49 13.06
N LEU A 208 14.86 -0.40 11.75
CA LEU A 208 14.83 -1.56 10.86
C LEU A 208 15.95 -2.53 11.20
N SER A 209 15.56 -3.67 11.77
CA SER A 209 16.50 -4.68 12.27
C SER A 209 16.54 -5.94 11.39
N TYR A 210 15.52 -6.17 10.57
CA TYR A 210 15.39 -7.38 9.77
C TYR A 210 14.73 -7.14 8.41
N ILE A 211 15.30 -7.74 7.37
CA ILE A 211 14.76 -7.80 6.02
C ILE A 211 14.66 -9.28 5.61
N GLY A 212 13.45 -9.74 5.33
CA GLY A 212 13.12 -11.13 5.03
C GLY A 212 13.75 -11.70 3.76
N SER A 213 13.64 -13.01 3.62
CA SER A 213 14.21 -13.76 2.49
C SER A 213 13.60 -13.30 1.17
N GLY A 214 14.43 -13.06 0.16
CA GLY A 214 13.99 -12.56 -1.15
C GLY A 214 13.26 -11.21 -1.12
N ALA A 215 13.26 -10.48 0.01
CA ALA A 215 12.38 -9.32 0.19
C ALA A 215 12.56 -8.21 -0.85
N MET A 216 13.74 -8.09 -1.48
CA MET A 216 14.05 -7.08 -2.49
C MET A 216 14.58 -7.70 -3.78
N GLU A 217 14.26 -8.98 -4.04
CA GLU A 217 14.64 -9.68 -5.26
C GLU A 217 13.96 -9.04 -6.48
N GLY A 218 14.66 -8.98 -7.62
CA GLY A 218 14.06 -8.54 -8.88
C GLY A 218 13.67 -7.05 -8.92
N MET A 219 14.16 -6.23 -7.98
CA MET A 219 14.11 -4.76 -8.05
C MET A 219 15.09 -4.23 -9.12
N THR A 220 14.78 -4.49 -10.40
CA THR A 220 15.73 -4.31 -11.51
C THR A 220 16.15 -2.87 -11.83
N ARG A 221 15.44 -1.86 -11.28
CA ARG A 221 15.83 -0.44 -11.41
C ARG A 221 16.50 0.14 -10.17
N LEU A 222 16.67 -0.64 -9.11
CA LEU A 222 17.29 -0.16 -7.88
C LEU A 222 18.73 0.25 -8.18
N SER A 223 19.07 1.51 -7.87
CA SER A 223 20.39 2.09 -8.12
C SER A 223 21.00 2.72 -6.86
N ARG A 224 20.19 2.95 -5.82
CA ARG A 224 20.61 3.60 -4.58
C ARG A 224 19.93 3.03 -3.36
N ILE A 225 20.69 2.74 -2.32
CA ILE A 225 20.19 2.45 -0.97
C ILE A 225 20.80 3.48 -0.02
N ASP A 226 19.97 4.15 0.76
CA ASP A 226 20.37 5.08 1.81
C ASP A 226 20.18 4.43 3.17
N ALA A 227 21.29 3.95 3.74
CA ALA A 227 21.35 3.32 5.07
C ALA A 227 22.03 4.25 6.08
N THR A 228 22.03 5.58 5.85
CA THR A 228 22.68 6.53 6.77
C THR A 228 21.93 6.72 8.09
N GLY A 229 20.63 6.41 8.10
CA GLY A 229 19.76 6.57 9.27
C GLY A 229 19.56 5.30 10.10
N VAL A 230 20.20 4.17 9.78
CA VAL A 230 20.02 2.91 10.51
C VAL A 230 20.76 2.94 11.85
N ASP A 231 20.15 2.40 12.90
CA ASP A 231 20.78 2.26 14.22
C ASP A 231 21.73 1.04 14.28
N ASP A 232 21.50 0.07 13.38
CA ASP A 232 22.33 -1.12 13.22
C ASP A 232 22.27 -1.65 11.77
N VAL A 233 23.24 -2.48 11.36
CA VAL A 233 23.20 -3.20 10.08
C VAL A 233 22.05 -4.20 10.10
N PRO A 234 21.01 -4.05 9.25
CA PRO A 234 19.86 -4.94 9.27
C PRO A 234 20.27 -6.37 8.94
N ARG A 235 19.75 -7.34 9.71
CA ARG A 235 19.92 -8.76 9.41
C ARG A 235 19.12 -9.10 8.15
N LEU A 236 19.71 -9.92 7.31
CA LEU A 236 19.12 -10.32 6.04
C LEU A 236 18.72 -11.79 6.09
N GLY A 237 17.53 -12.09 5.55
CA GLY A 237 17.12 -13.45 5.18
C GLY A 237 17.94 -13.98 4.00
N GLU A 238 17.53 -15.13 3.46
CA GLU A 238 18.21 -15.70 2.30
C GLU A 238 17.90 -14.91 1.04
N ASN A 239 18.91 -14.69 0.18
CA ASN A 239 18.70 -14.20 -1.19
C ASN A 239 17.95 -12.84 -1.30
N VAL A 240 18.11 -11.93 -0.33
CA VAL A 240 17.37 -10.65 -0.27
C VAL A 240 17.50 -9.86 -1.57
N TRP A 241 18.69 -9.87 -2.17
CA TRP A 241 19.04 -9.10 -3.38
C TRP A 241 19.18 -9.99 -4.62
N HIS A 242 18.52 -11.15 -4.65
CA HIS A 242 18.69 -12.09 -5.75
C HIS A 242 18.38 -11.44 -7.10
N GLY A 243 19.24 -11.71 -8.09
CA GLY A 243 19.12 -11.13 -9.43
C GLY A 243 19.51 -9.65 -9.56
N LEU A 244 19.98 -8.98 -8.50
CA LEU A 244 20.44 -7.59 -8.57
C LEU A 244 21.96 -7.53 -8.85
N PRO A 245 22.43 -6.60 -9.70
CA PRO A 245 23.86 -6.33 -9.89
C PRO A 245 24.38 -5.45 -8.74
N GLN A 246 24.58 -6.03 -7.55
CA GLN A 246 24.86 -5.27 -6.32
C GLN A 246 26.04 -4.29 -6.44
N GLN A 247 27.08 -4.61 -7.22
CA GLN A 247 28.24 -3.73 -7.47
C GLN A 247 27.89 -2.46 -8.27
N ASP A 248 26.78 -2.44 -8.99
CA ASP A 248 26.29 -1.26 -9.71
C ASP A 248 25.35 -0.42 -8.85
N ILE A 249 24.94 -0.93 -7.68
CA ILE A 249 24.00 -0.27 -6.77
C ILE A 249 24.79 0.44 -5.67
N ARG A 250 24.56 1.76 -5.56
CA ARG A 250 25.22 2.59 -4.57
C ARG A 250 24.57 2.43 -3.20
N LEU A 251 25.30 1.87 -2.24
CA LEU A 251 24.90 1.77 -0.84
C LEU A 251 25.57 2.88 -0.03
N ILE A 252 24.80 3.84 0.46
CA ILE A 252 25.30 4.96 1.26
C ILE A 252 25.17 4.61 2.74
N VAL A 253 26.29 4.63 3.45
CA VAL A 253 26.36 4.26 4.88
C VAL A 253 27.00 5.38 5.71
N SER A 254 26.65 5.43 7.00
CA SER A 254 27.39 6.26 7.95
C SER A 254 28.82 5.70 8.17
N PRO A 255 29.85 6.54 8.33
CA PRO A 255 31.19 6.09 8.69
C PRO A 255 31.23 5.18 9.92
N ASP A 256 30.34 5.39 10.89
CA ASP A 256 30.30 4.61 12.13
C ASP A 256 29.93 3.13 11.92
N PHE A 257 29.27 2.81 10.81
CA PHE A 257 28.81 1.46 10.48
C PHE A 257 29.49 0.86 9.25
N SER A 258 30.42 1.56 8.61
CA SER A 258 30.97 1.16 7.32
C SER A 258 31.68 -0.20 7.36
N GLU A 259 32.50 -0.46 8.37
CA GLU A 259 33.20 -1.75 8.54
C GLU A 259 32.21 -2.92 8.73
N ARG A 260 31.09 -2.65 9.41
CA ARG A 260 30.05 -3.65 9.66
C ARG A 260 29.28 -3.99 8.38
N PHE A 261 28.97 -3.00 7.56
CA PHE A 261 28.41 -3.23 6.22
C PHE A 261 29.39 -3.99 5.31
N MET A 262 30.68 -3.63 5.31
CA MET A 262 31.71 -4.29 4.50
C MET A 262 32.01 -5.74 4.92
N SER A 263 31.73 -6.11 6.16
CA SER A 263 31.90 -7.48 6.67
C SER A 263 30.61 -8.30 6.65
N SER A 264 29.44 -7.67 6.54
CA SER A 264 28.16 -8.35 6.58
C SER A 264 27.87 -9.12 5.29
N PRO A 265 27.39 -10.38 5.37
CA PRO A 265 26.93 -11.14 4.21
C PRO A 265 25.88 -10.37 3.42
N GLN A 266 25.92 -10.52 2.09
CA GLN A 266 25.08 -9.82 1.10
C GLN A 266 25.30 -8.29 1.03
N TRP A 267 25.46 -7.58 2.15
CA TRP A 267 25.73 -6.14 2.16
C TRP A 267 27.10 -5.77 1.59
N ARG A 268 28.13 -6.58 1.88
CA ARG A 268 29.50 -6.37 1.41
C ARG A 268 29.68 -6.36 -0.10
N ASP A 269 28.71 -6.90 -0.84
CA ASP A 269 28.77 -7.06 -2.30
C ASP A 269 28.29 -5.79 -3.04
N PHE A 270 27.80 -4.78 -2.31
CA PHE A 270 27.38 -3.48 -2.84
C PHE A 270 28.53 -2.50 -3.07
N ASN A 271 28.30 -1.49 -3.92
CA ASN A 271 29.16 -0.31 -4.02
C ASN A 271 28.94 0.62 -2.82
N ILE A 272 29.67 0.37 -1.74
CA ILE A 272 29.56 1.12 -0.48
C ILE A 272 30.25 2.49 -0.62
N THR A 273 29.49 3.57 -0.40
CA THR A 273 29.98 4.95 -0.31
C THR A 273 29.69 5.53 1.07
N LEU A 274 30.64 6.29 1.65
CA LEU A 274 30.42 6.96 2.93
C LEU A 274 29.59 8.24 2.75
N ALA A 275 28.73 8.54 3.72
CA ALA A 275 27.89 9.75 3.71
C ALA A 275 28.70 11.07 3.62
N THR A 276 29.92 11.09 4.17
CA THR A 276 30.86 12.23 4.06
C THR A 276 31.34 12.47 2.63
N GLU A 277 31.51 11.40 1.85
CA GLU A 277 31.86 11.45 0.42
C GLU A 277 30.62 11.69 -0.45
N ALA A 278 29.43 11.32 0.04
CA ALA A 278 28.17 11.55 -0.65
C ALA A 278 27.79 13.04 -0.74
N SER A 279 28.17 13.85 0.25
CA SER A 279 28.02 15.32 0.19
C SER A 279 28.99 15.97 -0.79
N ALA A 280 30.12 15.33 -1.10
CA ALA A 280 31.11 15.83 -2.08
C ALA A 280 30.77 15.41 -3.53
N ALA A 281 29.82 14.48 -3.70
CA ALA A 281 29.39 13.93 -4.97
C ALA A 281 27.98 14.40 -5.41
N LEU A 282 27.48 15.52 -4.88
CA LEU A 282 26.46 16.26 -5.61
C LEU A 282 27.17 16.91 -6.81
N PRO A 283 26.77 16.64 -8.07
CA PRO A 283 27.07 17.60 -9.11
C PRO A 283 26.38 18.90 -8.68
N VAL A 284 27.19 19.91 -8.35
CA VAL A 284 26.76 21.30 -8.21
C VAL A 284 26.39 21.81 -9.61
N THR A 285 25.33 21.22 -10.17
CA THR A 285 24.59 21.68 -11.34
C THR A 285 23.18 21.09 -11.25
N ALA A 286 22.49 21.32 -10.13
CA ALA A 286 21.03 21.35 -10.18
C ALA A 286 20.66 22.53 -11.09
N GLN A 287 20.36 22.26 -12.37
CA GLN A 287 19.80 23.27 -13.25
C GLN A 287 18.36 23.50 -12.81
N ILE A 288 18.12 24.58 -12.06
CA ILE A 288 16.79 25.05 -11.71
C ILE A 288 16.04 25.33 -13.03
N LYS A 289 15.16 24.40 -13.45
CA LYS A 289 14.41 24.54 -14.71
C LYS A 289 13.26 25.55 -14.58
N SER A 290 12.60 25.59 -13.42
CA SER A 290 11.46 26.49 -13.20
C SER A 290 11.23 26.74 -11.72
N VAL A 291 10.94 28.00 -11.38
CA VAL A 291 10.46 28.42 -10.07
C VAL A 291 9.05 28.95 -10.26
N THR A 292 8.08 28.40 -9.51
CA THR A 292 6.72 28.94 -9.50
C THR A 292 6.48 29.63 -8.16
N VAL A 293 6.03 30.87 -8.21
CA VAL A 293 5.78 31.72 -7.04
C VAL A 293 4.28 31.96 -6.94
N TYR A 294 3.66 31.55 -5.85
CA TYR A 294 2.26 31.81 -5.56
C TYR A 294 2.15 32.84 -4.44
N ARG A 295 1.35 33.89 -4.66
CA ARG A 295 0.99 34.86 -3.61
C ARG A 295 -0.31 34.38 -2.97
N VAL A 296 -0.23 33.88 -1.74
CA VAL A 296 -1.41 33.31 -1.04
C VAL A 296 -2.07 34.34 -0.12
N SER A 297 -1.35 35.40 0.29
CA SER A 297 -1.85 36.56 1.03
C SER A 297 -0.77 37.68 1.06
N GLU A 298 -0.96 38.75 1.85
CA GLU A 298 0.03 39.83 1.99
C GLU A 298 1.36 39.41 2.65
N ILE A 299 1.47 38.20 3.23
CA ILE A 299 2.58 37.86 4.15
C ILE A 299 3.35 36.59 3.74
N ASP A 300 2.75 35.66 2.99
CA ASP A 300 3.38 34.37 2.67
C ASP A 300 3.73 34.19 1.20
N ILE A 301 5.01 33.91 0.91
CA ILE A 301 5.49 33.44 -0.39
C ILE A 301 5.90 31.97 -0.28
N ILE A 302 5.23 31.11 -1.05
CA ILE A 302 5.61 29.70 -1.20
C ILE A 302 6.48 29.59 -2.46
N VAL A 303 7.72 29.12 -2.27
CA VAL A 303 8.63 28.79 -3.36
C VAL A 303 8.73 27.28 -3.47
N THR A 304 8.30 26.73 -4.61
CA THR A 304 8.46 25.31 -4.94
C THR A 304 9.63 25.18 -5.91
N VAL A 305 10.67 24.45 -5.49
CA VAL A 305 11.83 24.12 -6.33
C VAL A 305 11.71 22.68 -6.79
N TYR A 306 11.89 22.46 -8.09
CA TYR A 306 11.94 21.15 -8.71
C TYR A 306 13.39 20.86 -9.12
N ASP A 307 13.97 19.81 -8.53
CA ASP A 307 15.20 19.20 -9.06
C ASP A 307 14.80 17.90 -9.76
N ASP A 308 15.33 17.72 -10.98
CA ASP A 308 15.11 16.61 -11.94
C ASP A 308 13.67 16.08 -12.20
N GLY A 309 12.64 16.69 -11.63
CA GLY A 309 11.24 16.30 -11.81
C GLY A 309 10.71 15.33 -10.75
N SER A 310 11.52 14.95 -9.75
CA SER A 310 11.10 13.97 -8.74
C SER A 310 11.12 14.48 -7.29
N ARG A 311 11.88 15.53 -6.95
CA ARG A 311 11.94 16.07 -5.59
C ARG A 311 11.25 17.42 -5.45
N ARG A 312 10.22 17.49 -4.61
CA ARG A 312 9.54 18.72 -4.19
C ARG A 312 10.17 19.21 -2.88
N VAL A 313 10.83 20.37 -2.92
CA VAL A 313 11.23 21.09 -1.70
C VAL A 313 10.34 22.31 -1.59
N GLU A 314 9.45 22.33 -0.59
CA GLU A 314 8.65 23.51 -0.26
C GLU A 314 9.39 24.34 0.78
N LYS A 315 9.61 25.61 0.49
CA LYS A 315 10.13 26.56 1.46
C LYS A 315 9.16 27.73 1.59
N ILE A 316 8.65 27.93 2.80
CA ILE A 316 7.84 29.09 3.16
C ILE A 316 8.82 30.21 3.51
N LEU A 317 8.85 31.26 2.69
CA LEU A 317 9.58 32.48 3.00
C LEU A 317 8.61 33.48 3.63
N ASN A 318 8.71 33.65 4.95
CA ASN A 318 8.07 34.74 5.67
C ASN A 318 8.85 36.02 5.38
N ILE A 319 8.30 36.91 4.55
CA ILE A 319 8.84 38.25 4.38
C ILE A 319 8.13 39.14 5.39
N LYS A 320 8.84 39.57 6.43
CA LYS A 320 8.38 40.64 7.34
C LYS A 320 8.50 42.00 6.68
#